data_AF-X5K0N8-F1
#
_entry.id   AF-X5K0N8-F1
#
_cell.length_a   1.000
_cell.length_b   1.000
_cell.length_c   1.000
_cell.angle_alpha   90.00
_cell.angle_beta   90.00
_cell.angle_gamma   90.00
#
_symmetry.space_group_name_H-M   'P 1'
#
loop_
_entity.id
_entity.type
_entity.pdbx_description
1 polymer ?
#
loop_
_entity_poly.entity_id
_entity_poly.type
_entity_poly.pdbx_seq_one_letter_code
_entity_poly.pdbx_strand_id
1 'polypeptide(L)'
;MGTLLTLFFMAERIPFRSALILLIFLTFLNGYLYTKYQMTRRLFGYVLLFNTLTFIFCVTVIIHRHHPESLIKWLFIIILGFLYNTQFLNTFIRKIPFIKIFHVALVWALINSWLIMPVIQWDVFFITFFLVSGLILPFDIRDMQYDTVTTFPQIIGIQNTKYLAYLLLFFSSLIAVFSLQPDFAICYSLSVAVGFIFIYFAQPSRADAYYSFGVETVSGLPFLLHLLQKLF
;
A
#
# COMPACT_ATOMS: atom_id res chain seq x y z
N MET A 1 1.79 -7.08 -1.77
CA MET A 1 1.29 -7.30 -0.39
C MET A 1 0.04 -6.50 -0.02
N GLY A 2 -0.26 -5.38 -0.70
CA GLY A 2 -1.44 -4.53 -0.38
C GLY A 2 -2.79 -5.25 -0.33
N THR A 3 -3.07 -6.20 -1.22
CA THR A 3 -4.31 -6.99 -1.18
C THR A 3 -4.47 -7.80 0.12
N LEU A 4 -3.38 -8.32 0.69
CA LEU A 4 -3.44 -9.08 1.94
C LEU A 4 -3.80 -8.17 3.12
N LEU A 5 -3.27 -6.94 3.15
CA LEU A 5 -3.69 -5.94 4.14
C LEU A 5 -5.18 -5.62 4.03
N THR A 6 -5.70 -5.53 2.81
CA THR A 6 -7.14 -5.37 2.58
C THR A 6 -7.94 -6.57 3.07
N LEU A 7 -7.47 -7.80 2.82
CA LEU A 7 -8.13 -9.00 3.33
C LEU A 7 -8.18 -9.03 4.85
N PHE A 8 -7.15 -8.52 5.54
CA PHE A 8 -7.15 -8.35 7.00
C PHE A 8 -8.29 -7.44 7.47
N PHE A 9 -8.41 -6.23 6.90
CA PHE A 9 -9.48 -5.31 7.28
C PHE A 9 -10.87 -5.77 6.82
N MET A 10 -10.96 -6.51 5.71
CA MET A 10 -12.19 -7.18 5.33
C MET A 10 -12.59 -8.17 6.42
N ALA A 11 -11.72 -9.13 6.75
CA ALA A 11 -12.00 -10.15 7.77
C ALA A 11 -12.50 -9.57 9.10
N GLU A 12 -12.02 -8.38 9.48
CA GLU A 12 -12.40 -7.69 10.70
C GLU A 12 -13.74 -6.92 10.62
N ARG A 13 -14.01 -6.26 9.48
CA ARG A 13 -15.10 -5.26 9.40
C ARG A 13 -16.27 -5.68 8.53
N ILE A 14 -16.04 -6.47 7.49
CA ILE A 14 -17.03 -6.74 6.43
C ILE A 14 -16.91 -8.18 5.88
N PRO A 15 -18.00 -8.80 5.43
CA PRO A 15 -17.91 -10.12 4.81
C PRO A 15 -17.08 -10.08 3.52
N PHE A 16 -16.33 -11.15 3.26
CA PHE A 16 -15.54 -11.27 2.04
C PHE A 16 -16.41 -11.21 0.79
N ARG A 17 -16.01 -10.35 -0.16
CA ARG A 17 -16.65 -10.20 -1.46
C ARG A 17 -15.62 -10.48 -2.56
N SER A 18 -15.72 -11.63 -3.22
CA SER A 18 -14.75 -12.09 -4.22
C SER A 18 -14.52 -11.08 -5.35
N ALA A 19 -15.58 -10.45 -5.85
CA ALA A 19 -15.51 -9.42 -6.88
C ALA A 19 -14.69 -8.19 -6.43
N LEU A 20 -14.85 -7.75 -5.18
CA LEU A 20 -14.11 -6.62 -4.61
C LEU A 20 -12.64 -6.98 -4.33
N ILE A 21 -12.38 -8.21 -3.87
CA ILE A 21 -11.02 -8.71 -3.69
C ILE A 21 -10.28 -8.75 -5.04
N LEU A 22 -10.94 -9.30 -6.06
CA LEU A 22 -10.40 -9.35 -7.43
C LEU A 22 -10.16 -7.94 -7.99
N LEU A 23 -11.09 -7.01 -7.76
CA LEU A 23 -10.95 -5.60 -8.13
C LEU A 23 -9.67 -4.99 -7.53
N ILE A 24 -9.44 -5.20 -6.23
CA ILE A 24 -8.30 -4.62 -5.51
C ILE A 24 -6.99 -5.27 -5.95
N PHE A 25 -6.98 -6.59 -6.12
CA PHE A 25 -5.84 -7.31 -6.68
C PHE A 25 -5.46 -6.78 -8.06
N LEU A 26 -6.43 -6.66 -8.99
CA LEU A 26 -6.20 -6.11 -10.32
C LEU A 26 -5.76 -4.64 -10.27
N THR A 27 -6.28 -3.85 -9.33
CA THR A 27 -5.88 -2.45 -9.15
C THR A 27 -4.39 -2.33 -8.78
N PHE A 28 -3.94 -3.10 -7.79
CA PHE A 28 -2.51 -3.12 -7.41
C PHE A 28 -1.63 -3.68 -8.53
N LEU A 29 -2.06 -4.76 -9.20
CA LEU A 29 -1.33 -5.38 -10.30
C LEU A 29 -1.15 -4.41 -11.47
N ASN A 30 -2.23 -3.76 -11.91
CA ASN A 30 -2.19 -2.80 -13.01
C ASN A 30 -1.32 -1.59 -12.69
N GLY A 31 -1.42 -1.07 -11.46
CA GLY A 31 -0.57 0.03 -10.99
C GLY A 31 0.92 -0.34 -10.98
N TYR A 32 1.25 -1.55 -10.53
CA TYR A 32 2.62 -2.07 -10.55
C TYR A 32 3.14 -2.25 -11.98
N LEU A 33 2.38 -2.93 -12.84
CA LEU A 33 2.76 -3.18 -14.24
C LEU A 33 2.98 -1.86 -14.99
N TYR A 34 2.07 -0.90 -14.84
CA TYR A 34 2.22 0.43 -15.43
C TYR A 34 3.49 1.11 -14.93
N THR A 35 3.66 1.20 -13.60
CA THR A 35 4.81 1.88 -12.99
C THR A 35 6.15 1.29 -13.43
N LYS A 36 6.23 -0.04 -13.52
CA LYS A 36 7.46 -0.78 -13.85
C LYS A 36 7.82 -0.71 -15.33
N TYR A 37 6.83 -0.83 -16.21
CA TYR A 37 7.07 -1.02 -17.65
C TYR A 37 6.74 0.19 -18.52
N GLN A 38 6.26 1.31 -17.96
CA GLN A 38 5.90 2.49 -18.76
C GLN A 38 7.03 3.07 -19.61
N MET A 39 8.29 2.93 -19.17
CA MET A 39 9.46 3.39 -19.92
C MET A 39 10.02 2.33 -20.89
N THR A 40 9.47 1.11 -20.88
CA THR A 40 9.95 -0.01 -21.72
C THR A 40 9.13 -0.11 -23.00
N ARG A 41 9.57 0.57 -24.07
CA ARG A 41 8.83 0.70 -25.36
C ARG A 41 8.16 -0.58 -25.87
N ARG A 42 8.87 -1.72 -25.86
CA ARG A 42 8.35 -3.01 -26.36
C ARG A 42 7.21 -3.57 -25.50
N LEU A 43 7.30 -3.44 -24.18
CA LEU A 43 6.34 -4.02 -23.24
C LEU A 43 5.18 -3.07 -22.91
N PHE A 44 5.39 -1.76 -23.06
CA PHE A 44 4.40 -0.77 -22.66
C PHE A 44 3.06 -0.93 -23.39
N GLY A 45 3.07 -1.21 -24.70
CA GLY A 45 1.84 -1.45 -25.46
C GLY A 45 1.02 -2.64 -24.94
N TYR A 46 1.69 -3.74 -24.58
CA TYR A 46 1.03 -4.91 -23.99
C TYR A 46 0.47 -4.62 -22.59
N VAL A 47 1.21 -3.84 -21.78
CA VAL A 47 0.74 -3.42 -20.45
C VAL A 47 -0.46 -2.50 -20.56
N LEU A 48 -0.48 -1.57 -21.52
CA LEU A 48 -1.62 -0.68 -21.74
C LEU A 48 -2.85 -1.46 -22.21
N LEU A 49 -2.69 -2.41 -23.13
CA LEU A 49 -3.77 -3.28 -23.57
C LEU A 49 -4.32 -4.11 -22.39
N PHE A 50 -3.43 -4.74 -21.61
CA PHE A 50 -3.82 -5.53 -20.44
C PHE A 50 -4.56 -4.68 -19.39
N ASN A 51 -4.04 -3.50 -19.05
CA ASN A 51 -4.68 -2.58 -18.11
C ASN A 51 -6.04 -2.09 -18.63
N THR A 52 -6.18 -1.89 -19.94
CA THR A 52 -7.46 -1.47 -20.55
C THR A 52 -8.49 -2.61 -20.50
N LEU A 53 -8.11 -3.83 -20.86
CA LEU A 53 -9.00 -4.99 -20.82
C LEU A 53 -9.46 -5.30 -19.39
N THR A 54 -8.52 -5.28 -18.43
CA THR A 54 -8.85 -5.49 -17.01
C THR A 54 -9.68 -4.34 -16.44
N PHE A 55 -9.45 -3.09 -16.88
CA PHE A 55 -10.30 -1.96 -16.51
C PHE A 55 -11.76 -2.16 -16.97
N ILE A 56 -11.98 -2.51 -18.25
CA ILE A 56 -13.32 -2.78 -18.80
C ILE A 56 -13.98 -3.93 -18.05
N PHE A 57 -13.23 -5.00 -17.77
CA PHE A 57 -13.70 -6.11 -16.96
C PHE A 57 -14.12 -5.67 -15.55
N CYS A 58 -13.28 -4.90 -14.85
CA CYS A 58 -13.58 -4.39 -13.50
C CYS A 58 -14.82 -3.47 -13.49
N VAL A 59 -14.95 -2.54 -14.45
CA VAL A 59 -16.14 -1.71 -14.61
C VAL A 59 -17.38 -2.57 -14.79
N THR A 60 -17.31 -3.57 -15.67
CA THR A 60 -18.43 -4.48 -15.95
C THR A 60 -18.83 -5.25 -14.69
N VAL A 61 -17.87 -5.79 -13.95
CA VAL A 61 -18.11 -6.51 -12.68
C VAL A 61 -18.75 -5.60 -11.65
N ILE A 62 -18.27 -4.35 -11.49
CA ILE A 62 -18.85 -3.39 -10.54
C ILE A 62 -20.30 -3.07 -10.90
N ILE A 63 -20.59 -2.76 -12.17
CA ILE A 63 -21.95 -2.40 -12.61
C ILE A 63 -22.95 -3.54 -12.37
N HIS A 64 -22.54 -4.79 -12.56
CA HIS A 64 -23.43 -5.96 -12.44
C HIS A 64 -23.53 -6.53 -11.02
N ARG A 65 -22.52 -6.32 -10.16
CA ARG A 65 -22.41 -6.98 -8.84
C ARG A 65 -22.38 -6.03 -7.65
N HIS A 66 -22.17 -4.74 -7.87
CA HIS A 66 -21.94 -3.76 -6.81
C HIS A 66 -22.76 -2.47 -7.00
N HIS A 67 -22.78 -1.64 -5.96
CA HIS A 67 -23.45 -0.34 -5.99
C HIS A 67 -22.66 0.66 -6.87
N PRO A 68 -23.34 1.61 -7.53
CA PRO A 68 -22.69 2.62 -8.36
C PRO A 68 -21.66 3.47 -7.59
N GLU A 69 -21.83 3.61 -6.27
CA GLU A 69 -20.86 4.28 -5.39
C GLU A 69 -19.47 3.64 -5.41
N SER A 70 -19.38 2.30 -5.50
CA SER A 70 -18.11 1.59 -5.57
C SER A 70 -17.32 1.96 -6.83
N LEU A 71 -18.01 2.25 -7.94
CA LEU A 71 -17.37 2.71 -9.18
C LEU A 71 -16.74 4.09 -8.98
N ILE A 72 -17.46 5.02 -8.38
CA ILE A 72 -16.97 6.39 -8.14
C ILE A 72 -15.74 6.37 -7.23
N LYS A 73 -15.80 5.63 -6.12
CA LYS A 73 -14.67 5.45 -5.20
C LYS A 73 -13.46 4.85 -5.90
N TRP A 74 -13.67 3.83 -6.72
CA TRP A 74 -12.61 3.16 -7.46
C TRP A 74 -11.98 4.06 -8.52
N LEU A 75 -12.80 4.78 -9.31
CA LEU A 75 -12.31 5.75 -10.29
C LEU A 75 -11.47 6.85 -9.63
N PHE A 76 -11.89 7.35 -8.47
CA PHE A 76 -11.10 8.31 -7.69
C PHE A 76 -9.72 7.75 -7.32
N ILE A 77 -9.67 6.49 -6.85
CA ILE A 77 -8.41 5.81 -6.52
C ILE A 77 -7.51 5.62 -7.75
N ILE A 78 -8.09 5.29 -8.91
CA ILE A 78 -7.33 5.20 -10.18
C ILE A 78 -6.75 6.55 -10.55
N ILE A 79 -7.51 7.63 -10.42
CA ILE A 79 -7.03 8.99 -10.70
C ILE A 79 -5.85 9.34 -9.80
N LEU A 80 -5.94 9.08 -8.49
CA LEU A 80 -4.82 9.29 -7.57
C LEU A 80 -3.60 8.43 -7.94
N GLY A 81 -3.81 7.17 -8.32
CA GLY A 81 -2.74 6.28 -8.81
C GLY A 81 -2.09 6.80 -10.09
N PHE A 82 -2.89 7.32 -11.02
CA PHE A 82 -2.40 7.90 -12.28
C PHE A 82 -1.56 9.16 -12.03
N LEU A 83 -1.98 10.05 -11.14
CA LEU A 83 -1.23 11.26 -10.75
C LEU A 83 0.14 10.95 -10.11
N TYR A 84 0.32 9.75 -9.57
CA TYR A 84 1.57 9.37 -8.90
C TYR A 84 2.76 9.35 -9.86
N ASN A 85 2.63 8.66 -11.00
CA ASN A 85 3.78 8.33 -11.84
C ASN A 85 3.36 8.08 -13.30
N THR A 86 2.72 9.08 -13.90
CA THR A 86 2.29 9.04 -15.31
C THR A 86 3.30 9.71 -16.24
N GLN A 87 3.63 9.05 -17.34
CA GLN A 87 4.47 9.64 -18.40
C GLN A 87 3.77 10.79 -19.16
N PHE A 88 2.46 10.96 -18.98
CA PHE A 88 1.67 11.98 -19.66
C PHE A 88 1.73 13.36 -18.99
N LEU A 89 2.31 13.47 -17.78
CA LEU A 89 2.51 14.73 -17.07
C LEU A 89 4.00 15.07 -16.98
N ASN A 90 4.36 16.33 -17.20
CA ASN A 90 5.75 16.81 -17.05
C ASN A 90 6.24 16.70 -15.59
N THR A 91 5.35 17.01 -14.65
CA THR A 91 5.56 16.87 -13.20
C THR A 91 4.46 15.97 -12.64
N PHE A 92 4.87 14.88 -12.00
CA PHE A 92 3.99 13.93 -11.32
C PHE A 92 4.45 13.75 -9.88
N ILE A 93 3.59 13.23 -9.01
CA ILE A 93 3.81 13.29 -7.54
C ILE A 93 5.10 12.57 -7.13
N ARG A 94 5.51 11.52 -7.84
CA ARG A 94 6.79 10.82 -7.60
C ARG A 94 8.03 11.73 -7.75
N LYS A 95 7.94 12.83 -8.51
CA LYS A 95 9.02 13.83 -8.65
C LYS A 95 9.05 14.88 -7.52
N ILE A 96 8.07 14.87 -6.61
CA ILE A 96 8.02 15.83 -5.51
C ILE A 96 8.64 15.19 -4.26
N PRO A 97 9.77 15.73 -3.74
CA PRO A 97 10.39 15.25 -2.52
C PRO A 97 9.39 15.13 -1.36
N PHE A 98 9.54 14.07 -0.55
CA PHE A 98 8.72 13.77 0.64
C PHE A 98 7.24 13.45 0.37
N ILE A 99 6.58 14.14 -0.56
CA ILE A 99 5.15 13.93 -0.86
C ILE A 99 4.92 12.55 -1.46
N LYS A 100 5.88 12.04 -2.25
CA LYS A 100 5.77 10.73 -2.92
C LYS A 100 5.39 9.60 -1.95
N ILE A 101 5.94 9.59 -0.73
CA ILE A 101 5.71 8.50 0.24
C ILE A 101 4.30 8.60 0.86
N PHE A 102 3.85 9.81 1.17
CA PHE A 102 2.54 10.04 1.78
C PHE A 102 1.42 9.85 0.77
N HIS A 103 1.67 10.11 -0.51
CA HIS A 103 0.71 9.83 -1.57
C HIS A 103 0.43 8.33 -1.73
N VAL A 104 1.47 7.49 -1.73
CA VAL A 104 1.29 6.04 -1.77
C VAL A 104 0.52 5.56 -0.54
N ALA A 105 0.86 6.07 0.65
CA ALA A 105 0.14 5.77 1.88
C ALA A 105 -1.33 6.22 1.84
N LEU A 106 -1.62 7.40 1.27
CA LEU A 106 -2.98 7.90 1.08
C LEU A 106 -3.80 6.96 0.20
N VAL A 107 -3.26 6.53 -0.94
CA VAL A 107 -3.96 5.60 -1.85
C VAL A 107 -4.28 4.28 -1.15
N TRP A 108 -3.31 3.71 -0.43
CA TRP A 108 -3.54 2.48 0.34
C TRP A 108 -4.56 2.68 1.45
N ALA A 109 -4.50 3.81 2.17
CA ALA A 109 -5.45 4.13 3.23
C ALA A 109 -6.87 4.27 2.69
N LEU A 110 -7.07 4.93 1.55
CA LEU A 110 -8.38 5.05 0.90
C LEU A 110 -8.92 3.71 0.39
N ILE A 111 -8.05 2.82 -0.12
CA ILE A 111 -8.47 1.47 -0.49
C ILE A 111 -9.01 0.72 0.74
N ASN A 112 -8.27 0.73 1.85
CA ASN A 112 -8.62 -0.06 3.03
C ASN A 112 -9.75 0.55 3.87
N SER A 113 -9.90 1.88 3.88
CA SER A 113 -10.88 2.57 4.74
C SER A 113 -12.13 3.06 4.01
N TRP A 114 -12.09 3.27 2.69
CA TRP A 114 -13.17 3.91 1.95
C TRP A 114 -13.68 3.08 0.78
N LEU A 115 -12.80 2.53 -0.07
CA LEU A 115 -13.22 1.73 -1.22
C LEU A 115 -14.00 0.49 -0.82
N ILE A 116 -13.50 -0.22 0.20
CA ILE A 116 -14.11 -1.47 0.64
C ILE A 116 -15.28 -1.27 1.61
N MET A 117 -15.36 -0.10 2.24
CA MET A 117 -16.36 0.21 3.25
C MET A 117 -17.55 0.98 2.67
N PRO A 118 -18.75 0.87 3.24
CA PRO A 118 -19.88 1.73 2.86
C PRO A 118 -19.56 3.21 3.10
N VAL A 119 -19.01 3.52 4.28
CA VAL A 119 -18.58 4.86 4.72
C VAL A 119 -17.11 4.81 5.11
N ILE A 120 -16.39 5.93 4.98
CA ILE A 120 -14.99 5.99 5.36
C ILE A 120 -14.78 5.64 6.85
N GLN A 121 -13.88 4.71 7.13
CA GLN A 121 -13.46 4.33 8.47
C GLN A 121 -12.13 4.99 8.83
N TRP A 122 -12.19 6.10 9.57
CA TRP A 122 -11.03 6.95 9.86
C TRP A 122 -9.94 6.25 10.68
N ASP A 123 -10.31 5.34 11.56
CA ASP A 123 -9.38 4.48 12.29
C ASP A 123 -8.56 3.61 11.32
N VAL A 124 -9.23 2.86 10.42
CA VAL A 124 -8.57 2.04 9.38
C VAL A 124 -7.73 2.92 8.44
N PHE A 125 -8.20 4.14 8.15
CA PHE A 125 -7.45 5.11 7.35
C PHE A 125 -6.12 5.44 8.01
N PHE A 126 -6.12 5.89 9.28
CA PHE A 126 -4.89 6.31 9.96
C PHE A 126 -3.97 5.13 10.27
N ILE A 127 -4.50 3.95 10.62
CA ILE A 127 -3.72 2.72 10.73
C ILE A 127 -2.99 2.44 9.42
N THR A 128 -3.72 2.40 8.31
CA THR A 128 -3.11 2.08 7.01
C THR A 128 -2.11 3.16 6.58
N PHE A 129 -2.47 4.44 6.76
CA PHE A 129 -1.64 5.57 6.37
C PHE A 129 -0.29 5.54 7.09
N PHE A 130 -0.30 5.41 8.42
CA PHE A 130 0.93 5.40 9.20
C PHE A 130 1.78 4.15 8.94
N LEU A 131 1.17 2.95 8.83
CA LEU A 131 1.88 1.73 8.48
C LEU A 131 2.62 1.89 7.15
N VAL A 132 1.90 2.29 6.10
CA VAL A 132 2.47 2.35 4.74
C VAL A 132 3.51 3.46 4.64
N SER A 133 3.26 4.63 5.24
CA SER A 133 4.28 5.70 5.30
C SER A 133 5.56 5.22 5.98
N GLY A 134 5.46 4.52 7.11
CA GLY A 134 6.64 4.01 7.82
C GLY A 134 7.37 2.90 7.06
N LEU A 135 6.65 1.98 6.41
CA LEU A 135 7.25 0.90 5.62
C LEU A 135 7.92 1.37 4.32
N ILE A 136 7.54 2.54 3.78
CA ILE A 136 8.19 3.11 2.58
C ILE A 136 9.54 3.75 2.92
N LEU A 137 9.73 4.28 4.12
CA LEU A 137 10.98 4.96 4.50
C LEU A 137 12.25 4.07 4.40
N PRO A 138 12.22 2.76 4.72
CA PRO A 138 13.31 1.84 4.38
C PRO A 138 13.66 1.81 2.90
N PHE A 139 12.69 1.92 1.99
CA PHE A 139 12.97 1.99 0.55
C PHE A 139 13.67 3.30 0.19
N ASP A 140 13.30 4.42 0.82
CA ASP A 140 14.04 5.68 0.68
C ASP A 140 15.50 5.55 1.15
N ILE A 141 15.79 4.75 2.20
CA ILE A 141 17.16 4.43 2.66
C ILE A 141 17.91 3.60 1.62
N ARG A 142 17.25 2.61 1.00
CA ARG A 142 17.83 1.80 -0.08
C ARG A 142 18.21 2.67 -1.28
N ASP A 143 17.28 3.52 -1.71
CA ASP A 143 17.36 4.21 -3.00
C ASP A 143 18.07 5.56 -2.93
N MET A 144 18.50 6.01 -1.74
CA MET A 144 19.06 7.34 -1.51
C MET A 144 20.30 7.70 -2.36
N GLN A 145 21.00 6.72 -2.93
CA GLN A 145 22.16 6.96 -3.81
C GLN A 145 21.79 7.08 -5.29
N TYR A 146 20.60 6.62 -5.68
CA TYR A 146 20.16 6.52 -7.06
C TYR A 146 18.98 7.44 -7.37
N ASP A 147 18.22 7.85 -6.35
CA ASP A 147 17.08 8.74 -6.50
C ASP A 147 17.51 10.14 -6.97
N THR A 148 16.80 10.64 -7.99
CA THR A 148 17.03 11.97 -8.57
C THR A 148 16.35 13.09 -7.78
N VAL A 149 15.48 12.73 -6.84
CA VAL A 149 14.74 13.65 -5.97
C VAL A 149 15.17 13.47 -4.54
N THR A 150 15.15 14.56 -3.78
CA THR A 150 15.58 14.55 -2.38
C THR A 150 14.73 13.60 -1.54
N THR A 151 15.36 12.69 -0.80
CA THR A 151 14.70 11.73 0.10
C THR A 151 14.93 12.07 1.56
N PHE A 152 14.13 11.49 2.47
CA PHE A 152 14.31 11.66 3.91
C PHE A 152 15.74 11.38 4.39
N PRO A 153 16.36 10.22 4.09
CA PRO A 153 17.71 9.92 4.59
C PRO A 153 18.79 10.86 4.04
N GLN A 154 18.55 11.57 2.93
CA GLN A 154 19.48 12.58 2.44
C GLN A 154 19.42 13.89 3.25
N ILE A 155 18.27 14.23 3.84
CA ILE A 155 18.13 15.46 4.67
C ILE A 155 18.41 15.18 6.14
N ILE A 156 17.71 14.20 6.71
CA ILE A 156 17.74 13.96 8.16
C ILE A 156 18.73 12.85 8.54
N GLY A 157 19.34 12.17 7.55
CA GLY A 157 20.23 11.04 7.77
C GLY A 157 19.49 9.72 7.96
N ILE A 158 20.19 8.61 7.73
CA ILE A 158 19.63 7.24 7.79
C ILE A 158 19.00 6.97 9.16
N GLN A 159 19.67 7.35 10.25
CA GLN A 159 19.21 7.02 11.60
C GLN A 159 17.91 7.76 11.96
N ASN A 160 17.78 9.04 11.62
CA ASN A 160 16.54 9.78 11.89
C ASN A 160 15.40 9.33 10.98
N THR A 161 15.69 8.90 9.74
CA THR A 161 14.69 8.23 8.89
C THR A 161 14.16 6.95 9.52
N LYS A 162 15.02 6.15 10.17
CA LYS A 162 14.57 4.98 10.94
C LYS A 162 13.71 5.38 12.14
N TYR A 163 14.08 6.41 12.90
CA TYR A 163 13.27 6.91 14.01
C TYR A 163 11.89 7.39 13.55
N LEU A 164 11.82 8.10 12.41
CA LEU A 164 10.55 8.49 11.81
C LEU A 164 9.72 7.25 11.42
N ALA A 165 10.34 6.24 10.81
CA ALA A 165 9.66 4.99 10.46
C ALA A 165 9.10 4.26 11.69
N TYR A 166 9.88 4.17 12.78
CA TYR A 166 9.43 3.61 14.05
C TYR A 166 8.26 4.39 14.63
N LEU A 167 8.34 5.72 14.64
CA LEU A 167 7.28 6.58 15.17
C LEU A 167 5.95 6.36 14.42
N LEU A 168 6.01 6.29 13.08
CA LEU A 168 4.84 6.04 12.26
C LEU A 168 4.24 4.64 12.54
N LEU A 169 5.06 3.59 12.54
CA LEU A 169 4.58 2.24 12.86
C LEU A 169 4.04 2.14 14.30
N PHE A 170 4.63 2.86 15.25
CA PHE A 170 4.13 2.93 16.62
C PHE A 170 2.73 3.54 16.68
N PHE A 171 2.51 4.71 16.07
CA PHE A 171 1.17 5.32 16.02
C PHE A 171 0.16 4.44 15.29
N SER A 172 0.59 3.78 14.22
CA SER A 172 -0.22 2.79 13.51
C SER A 172 -0.71 1.68 14.44
N SER A 173 0.21 1.08 15.20
CA SER A 173 -0.09 0.02 16.16
C SER A 173 -0.93 0.52 17.33
N LEU A 174 -0.67 1.73 17.81
CA LEU A 174 -1.40 2.34 18.91
C LEU A 174 -2.88 2.49 18.55
N ILE A 175 -3.18 3.05 17.37
CA ILE A 175 -4.56 3.19 16.89
C ILE A 175 -5.20 1.81 16.74
N ALA A 176 -4.49 0.84 16.14
CA ALA A 176 -5.00 -0.52 15.95
C ALA A 176 -5.38 -1.21 17.26
N VAL A 177 -4.60 -1.04 18.33
CA VAL A 177 -4.88 -1.59 19.66
C VAL A 177 -6.18 -1.05 20.26
N PHE A 178 -6.52 0.21 19.97
CA PHE A 178 -7.73 0.84 20.52
C PHE A 178 -8.96 0.71 19.61
N SER A 179 -8.80 0.38 18.33
CA SER A 179 -9.91 0.39 17.37
C SER A 179 -10.30 -0.97 16.78
N LEU A 180 -9.39 -1.95 16.80
CA LEU A 180 -9.64 -3.31 16.27
C LEU A 180 -10.06 -4.27 17.40
N GLN A 181 -10.70 -5.38 17.03
CA GLN A 181 -10.93 -6.49 17.95
C GLN A 181 -9.59 -7.02 18.50
N PRO A 182 -9.57 -7.54 19.75
CA PRO A 182 -8.32 -7.90 20.43
C PRO A 182 -7.43 -8.89 19.65
N ASP A 183 -8.02 -9.90 19.01
CA ASP A 183 -7.29 -10.88 18.20
C ASP A 183 -6.64 -10.24 16.96
N PHE A 184 -7.38 -9.39 16.24
CA PHE A 184 -6.84 -8.63 15.11
C PHE A 184 -5.75 -7.64 15.56
N ALA A 185 -5.96 -6.94 16.67
CA ALA A 185 -4.97 -6.02 17.24
C ALA A 185 -3.66 -6.74 17.61
N ILE A 186 -3.72 -7.97 18.14
CA ILE A 186 -2.54 -8.79 18.43
C ILE A 186 -1.81 -9.18 17.15
N CYS A 187 -2.51 -9.75 16.15
CA CYS A 187 -1.89 -10.10 14.86
C CYS A 187 -1.24 -8.90 14.18
N TYR A 188 -1.90 -7.75 14.23
CA TYR A 188 -1.39 -6.50 13.69
C TYR A 188 -0.15 -6.01 14.43
N SER A 189 -0.18 -6.00 15.76
CA SER A 189 0.94 -5.55 16.61
C SER A 189 2.17 -6.46 16.45
N LEU A 190 1.97 -7.78 16.33
CA LEU A 190 3.05 -8.72 16.00
C LEU A 190 3.68 -8.42 14.64
N SER A 191 2.86 -8.05 13.64
CA SER A 191 3.35 -7.66 12.32
C SER A 191 4.16 -6.37 12.39
N VAL A 192 3.71 -5.37 13.15
CA VAL A 192 4.45 -4.14 13.41
C VAL A 192 5.79 -4.42 14.09
N ALA A 193 5.84 -5.34 15.06
CA ALA A 193 7.08 -5.74 15.71
C ALA A 193 8.09 -6.33 14.71
N VAL A 194 7.63 -7.16 13.75
CA VAL A 194 8.47 -7.63 12.64
C VAL A 194 8.92 -6.45 11.76
N GLY A 195 8.03 -5.49 11.50
CA GLY A 195 8.37 -4.24 10.82
C GLY A 195 9.50 -3.46 11.50
N PHE A 196 9.52 -3.40 12.83
CA PHE A 196 10.61 -2.77 13.57
C PHE A 196 11.95 -3.47 13.34
N ILE A 197 11.97 -4.80 13.30
CA ILE A 197 13.19 -5.57 12.97
C ILE A 197 13.68 -5.19 11.57
N PHE A 198 12.78 -5.10 10.59
CA PHE A 198 13.14 -4.71 9.23
C PHE A 198 13.61 -3.25 9.11
N ILE A 199 13.09 -2.33 9.91
CA ILE A 199 13.58 -0.95 9.95
C ILE A 199 14.99 -0.90 10.55
N TYR A 200 15.24 -1.68 11.61
CA TYR A 200 16.54 -1.71 12.29
C TYR A 200 17.68 -2.07 11.34
N PHE A 201 17.51 -3.14 10.56
CA PHE A 201 18.54 -3.64 9.65
C PHE A 201 18.56 -2.97 8.27
N ALA A 202 17.67 -1.99 8.00
CA ALA A 202 17.64 -1.25 6.74
C ALA A 202 18.94 -0.45 6.52
N GLN A 203 19.60 -0.67 5.39
CA GLN A 203 20.85 -0.03 4.99
C GLN A 203 20.96 0.00 3.46
N PRO A 204 21.64 1.00 2.85
CA PRO A 204 21.77 1.10 1.39
C PRO A 204 22.36 -0.14 0.72
N SER A 205 23.23 -0.88 1.41
CA SER A 205 23.91 -2.08 0.90
C SER A 205 23.08 -3.37 0.97
N ARG A 206 21.88 -3.36 1.57
CA ARG A 206 21.02 -4.54 1.67
C ARG A 206 20.48 -4.94 0.29
N ALA A 207 20.42 -6.24 0.03
CA ALA A 207 19.90 -6.79 -1.23
C ALA A 207 18.44 -6.38 -1.49
N ASP A 208 18.05 -6.24 -2.76
CA ASP A 208 16.70 -5.80 -3.13
C ASP A 208 15.57 -6.66 -2.52
N ALA A 209 15.79 -7.98 -2.43
CA ALA A 209 14.85 -8.91 -1.81
C ALA A 209 14.53 -8.56 -0.34
N TYR A 210 15.46 -7.94 0.40
CA TYR A 210 15.20 -7.48 1.76
C TYR A 210 14.03 -6.50 1.81
N TYR A 211 13.94 -5.62 0.82
CA TYR A 211 12.92 -4.59 0.75
C TYR A 211 11.67 -5.09 0.02
N SER A 212 11.85 -5.56 -1.22
CA SER A 212 10.77 -5.98 -2.11
C SER A 212 10.02 -7.21 -1.60
N PHE A 213 10.67 -8.10 -0.86
CA PHE A 213 10.02 -9.24 -0.22
C PHE A 213 9.88 -9.03 1.30
N GLY A 214 10.97 -8.77 2.02
CA GLY A 214 10.95 -8.67 3.49
C GLY A 214 10.09 -7.53 4.02
N VAL A 215 10.50 -6.28 3.78
CA VAL A 215 9.77 -5.08 4.26
C VAL A 215 8.33 -5.06 3.73
N GLU A 216 8.11 -5.36 2.44
CA GLU A 216 6.77 -5.34 1.87
C GLU A 216 5.82 -6.35 2.52
N THR A 217 6.33 -7.55 2.89
CA THR A 217 5.53 -8.63 3.52
C THR A 217 4.93 -8.19 4.85
N VAL A 218 5.54 -7.25 5.56
CA VAL A 218 5.02 -6.72 6.83
C VAL A 218 3.57 -6.22 6.67
N SER A 219 3.23 -5.64 5.52
CA SER A 219 1.85 -5.19 5.26
C SER A 219 0.84 -6.34 5.07
N GLY A 220 1.29 -7.50 4.58
CA GLY A 220 0.43 -8.69 4.41
C GLY A 220 0.41 -9.62 5.62
N LEU A 221 1.39 -9.49 6.51
CA LEU A 221 1.58 -10.36 7.67
C LEU A 221 0.39 -10.39 8.65
N PRO A 222 -0.35 -9.28 8.91
CA PRO A 222 -1.50 -9.31 9.83
C PRO A 222 -2.55 -10.35 9.40
N PHE A 223 -2.83 -10.43 8.09
CA PHE A 223 -3.79 -11.41 7.57
C PHE A 223 -3.28 -12.84 7.70
N LEU A 224 -1.99 -13.06 7.41
CA LEU A 224 -1.38 -14.39 7.50
C LEU A 224 -1.38 -14.90 8.94
N LEU A 225 -1.04 -14.04 9.91
CA LEU A 225 -1.07 -14.38 11.33
C LEU A 225 -2.50 -14.67 11.81
N HIS A 226 -3.48 -13.86 11.39
CA HIS A 226 -4.89 -14.11 11.73
C HIS A 226 -5.40 -15.44 11.14
N LEU A 227 -5.00 -15.78 9.90
CA LEU A 227 -5.34 -17.07 9.30
C LEU A 227 -4.72 -18.23 10.10
N LEU A 228 -3.45 -18.11 10.49
CA LEU A 228 -2.77 -19.11 11.32
C LEU A 228 -3.46 -19.29 12.67
N GLN A 229 -3.85 -18.19 13.33
CA GLN A 229 -4.59 -18.25 14.60
C GLN A 229 -5.93 -18.98 14.48
N LYS A 230 -6.59 -18.96 13.31
CA LYS A 230 -7.84 -19.71 13.10
C LYS A 230 -7.64 -21.21 12.84
N LEU A 231 -6.42 -21.64 12.54
CA LEU A 231 -6.11 -23.05 12.26
C LEU A 231 -5.73 -23.84 13.53
N PHE A 232 -5.44 -23.17 14.63
CA PHE A 232 -5.02 -23.74 15.92
C PHE A 232 -5.91 -23.25 17.05
#